data_AF-A0A239RNI7-F1
#
_entry.id   AF-A0A239RNI7-F1
#
_cell.length_a   1.000
_cell.length_b   1.000
_cell.length_c   1.000
_cell.angle_alpha   90.00
_cell.angle_beta   90.00
_cell.angle_gamma   90.00
#
_symmetry.space_group_name_H-M   'P 1'
#
loop_
_entity.id
_entity.type
_entity.pdbx_description
1 polymer ?
#
loop_
_entity_poly.entity_id
_entity_poly.type
_entity_poly.pdbx_seq_one_letter_code
_entity_poly.pdbx_strand_id
1 'polypeptide(L)'
;MTYFKRHIDDKLREWKTEARRKPLLIRGARQVGKSTAVRELGKQFRYFVEVNLEKQPDLRQLFTENINVKTTCEKLSGTLAIPSYRARRSSSLTKFR
;
A
#
# COMPACT_ATOMS: atom_id res chain seq x y z
N MET A 1 1.11 5.09 23.00
CA MET A 1 2.36 5.73 22.52
C MET A 1 2.01 6.86 21.56
N THR A 2 2.43 8.07 21.87
CA THR A 2 2.17 9.26 21.06
C THR A 2 3.10 9.30 19.85
N TYR A 3 2.54 9.54 18.66
CA TYR A 3 3.34 9.73 17.45
C TYR A 3 3.86 11.17 17.40
N PHE A 4 5.16 11.34 17.22
CA PHE A 4 5.77 12.66 17.00
C PHE A 4 5.76 13.01 15.52
N LYS A 5 5.18 14.18 15.20
CA LYS A 5 5.13 14.69 13.83
C LYS A 5 6.55 14.91 13.30
N ARG A 6 6.80 14.46 12.07
CA ARG A 6 8.09 14.56 11.36
C ARG A 6 7.92 15.39 10.08
N HIS A 7 9.02 15.97 9.61
CA HIS A 7 9.05 16.71 8.34
C HIS A 7 8.62 15.86 7.12
N ILE A 8 8.86 14.55 7.15
CA ILE A 8 8.45 13.64 6.07
C ILE A 8 6.92 13.46 5.99
N ASP A 9 6.19 13.70 7.08
CA ASP A 9 4.74 13.50 7.12
C ASP A 9 4.00 14.43 6.17
N ASP A 10 4.50 15.66 6.01
CA ASP A 10 3.91 16.63 5.10
C ASP A 10 4.10 16.19 3.63
N LYS A 11 5.28 15.65 3.27
CA LYS A 11 5.54 15.06 1.94
C LYS A 11 4.69 13.82 1.67
N LEU A 12 4.52 12.96 2.68
CA LEU A 12 3.67 11.77 2.58
C LEU A 12 2.19 12.13 2.42
N ARG A 13 1.75 13.23 3.05
CA ARG A 13 0.39 13.76 2.91
C ARG A 13 0.17 14.37 1.52
N GLU A 14 1.12 15.13 1.02
CA GLU A 14 1.08 15.68 -0.34
C GLU A 14 0.96 14.55 -1.38
N TRP A 15 1.80 13.51 -1.26
CA TRP A 15 1.71 12.32 -2.10
C TRP A 15 0.33 11.63 -2.03
N LYS A 16 -0.27 11.56 -0.83
CA LYS A 16 -1.61 10.98 -0.66
C LYS A 16 -2.68 11.77 -1.44
N THR A 17 -2.56 13.09 -1.49
CA THR A 17 -3.52 13.97 -2.16
C THR A 17 -3.33 14.07 -3.67
N GLU A 18 -2.20 13.59 -4.19
CA GLU A 18 -1.89 13.65 -5.62
C GLU A 18 -2.80 12.72 -6.44
N ALA A 19 -3.48 13.27 -7.47
CA ALA A 19 -4.40 12.52 -8.33
C ALA A 19 -3.72 11.36 -9.08
N ARG A 20 -2.43 11.49 -9.39
CA ARG A 20 -1.61 10.47 -10.05
C ARG A 20 -0.41 10.08 -9.18
N ARG A 21 -0.69 9.66 -7.94
CA ARG A 21 0.33 9.17 -7.00
C ARG A 21 1.24 8.10 -7.62
N LYS A 22 2.53 8.37 -7.70
CA LYS A 22 3.55 7.40 -8.15
C LYS A 22 3.98 6.49 -7.00
N PRO A 23 4.52 5.28 -7.26
CA PRO A 23 5.14 4.49 -6.19
C PRO A 23 6.22 5.28 -5.45
N LEU A 24 6.20 5.26 -4.11
CA LEU A 24 7.19 5.94 -3.28
C LEU A 24 8.28 5.00 -2.81
N LEU A 25 9.53 5.47 -2.90
CA LEU A 25 10.68 4.82 -2.29
C LEU A 25 11.19 5.68 -1.12
N ILE A 26 11.04 5.18 0.10
CA ILE A 26 11.49 5.88 1.31
C ILE A 26 12.84 5.33 1.74
N ARG A 27 13.89 6.15 1.64
CA ARG A 27 15.27 5.81 2.00
C ARG A 27 15.72 6.60 3.24
N GLY A 28 16.75 6.09 3.92
CA GLY A 28 17.34 6.73 5.10
C GLY A 28 18.01 5.72 6.03
N ALA A 29 18.72 6.20 7.06
CA ALA A 29 19.47 5.36 7.99
C ALA A 29 18.62 4.29 8.70
N ARG A 30 19.23 3.20 9.17
CA ARG A 30 18.54 2.13 9.91
C ARG A 30 17.90 2.72 11.18
N GLN A 31 16.74 2.20 11.58
CA GLN A 31 16.04 2.56 12.83
C GLN A 31 15.51 4.01 12.96
N VAL A 32 15.56 4.85 11.93
CA VAL A 32 15.04 6.24 11.98
C VAL A 32 13.50 6.39 11.96
N GLY A 33 12.76 5.29 12.14
CA GLY A 33 11.28 5.34 12.21
C GLY A 33 10.55 5.45 10.86
N LYS A 34 11.19 5.08 9.74
CA LYS A 34 10.58 5.09 8.40
C LYS A 34 9.26 4.30 8.36
N SER A 35 9.26 3.06 8.87
CA SER A 35 8.06 2.22 8.91
C SER A 35 6.97 2.84 9.78
N THR A 36 7.34 3.53 10.87
CA THR A 36 6.38 4.20 11.75
C THR A 36 5.66 5.35 11.04
N ALA A 37 6.38 6.15 10.24
CA ALA A 37 5.77 7.22 9.45
C ALA A 37 4.80 6.68 8.39
N VAL A 38 5.16 5.59 7.70
CA VAL A 38 4.28 4.93 6.73
C VAL A 38 3.04 4.35 7.40
N ARG A 39 3.17 3.72 8.57
CA ARG A 39 2.02 3.21 9.34
C ARG A 39 1.09 4.33 9.77
N GLU A 40 1.64 5.47 10.19
CA GLU A 40 0.83 6.63 10.57
C GLU A 40 0.03 7.19 9.38
N LEU A 41 0.67 7.31 8.22
CA LEU A 41 -0.04 7.63 6.97
C LEU A 41 -1.10 6.57 6.62
N GLY A 42 -0.76 5.29 6.82
CA GLY A 42 -1.62 4.13 6.58
C GLY A 42 -2.96 4.21 7.29
N LYS A 43 -2.99 4.71 8.54
CA LYS A 43 -4.21 4.93 9.33
C LYS A 43 -5.21 5.87 8.66
N GLN A 44 -4.77 6.70 7.73
CA GLN A 44 -5.64 7.64 7.03
C GLN A 44 -6.29 7.06 5.77
N PHE A 45 -6.04 5.78 5.45
CA PHE A 45 -6.70 5.06 4.37
C PHE A 45 -7.74 4.10 4.95
N ARG A 46 -8.82 3.88 4.21
CA ARG A 46 -9.84 2.87 4.57
C ARG A 46 -9.24 1.47 4.64
N TYR A 47 -8.25 1.19 3.80
CA TYR A 47 -7.56 -0.09 3.73
C TYR A 47 -6.05 0.16 3.66
N PHE A 48 -5.31 -0.58 4.48
CA PHE A 48 -3.86 -0.53 4.55
C PHE A 48 -3.33 -1.96 4.72
N VAL A 49 -2.31 -2.30 3.94
CA VAL A 49 -1.65 -3.61 3.97
C VAL A 49 -0.17 -3.38 4.14
N GLU A 50 0.38 -3.87 5.24
CA GLU A 50 1.83 -3.88 5.46
C GLU A 50 2.37 -5.26 5.13
N VAL A 51 3.32 -5.33 4.19
CA VAL A 51 4.01 -6.57 3.81
C VAL A 51 5.45 -6.47 4.29
N ASN A 52 5.85 -7.38 5.18
CA ASN A 52 7.22 -7.46 5.68
C ASN A 52 7.87 -8.77 5.23
N LEU A 53 8.63 -8.71 4.13
CA LEU A 53 9.32 -9.86 3.54
C LEU A 53 10.45 -10.42 4.42
N GLU A 54 10.96 -9.67 5.41
CA GLU A 54 11.96 -10.18 6.36
C GLU A 54 11.30 -11.09 7.39
N LYS A 55 10.13 -10.70 7.91
CA LYS A 55 9.38 -11.48 8.90
C LYS A 55 8.56 -12.62 8.29
N GLN A 56 8.17 -12.49 7.04
CA GLN A 56 7.31 -13.45 6.33
C GLN A 56 8.04 -13.96 5.08
N PRO A 57 8.99 -14.90 5.24
CA PRO A 57 9.76 -15.42 4.12
C PRO A 57 8.88 -16.12 3.07
N ASP A 58 7.78 -16.73 3.47
CA ASP A 58 6.84 -17.41 2.58
C ASP A 58 6.23 -16.46 1.54
N LEU A 59 5.99 -15.19 1.92
CA LEU A 59 5.49 -14.17 1.01
C LEU A 59 6.48 -13.83 -0.10
N ARG A 60 7.78 -14.11 0.07
CA ARG A 60 8.78 -13.85 -0.98
C ARG A 60 8.48 -14.67 -2.23
N GLN A 61 8.00 -15.91 -2.07
CA GLN A 61 7.68 -16.80 -3.18
C GLN A 61 6.60 -16.21 -4.11
N LEU A 62 5.71 -15.37 -3.55
CA LEU A 62 4.66 -14.70 -4.33
C LEU A 62 5.20 -13.64 -5.30
N PHE A 63 6.44 -13.19 -5.12
CA PHE A 63 7.10 -12.18 -5.95
C PHE A 63 8.19 -12.77 -6.87
N THR A 64 8.54 -14.05 -6.72
CA THR A 64 9.62 -14.69 -7.50
C THR A 64 9.12 -15.27 -8.83
N GLU A 65 7.85 -15.68 -8.91
CA GLU A 65 7.21 -16.10 -10.16
C GLU A 65 6.80 -14.86 -10.99
N ASN A 66 6.75 -14.99 -12.32
CA ASN A 66 6.33 -13.96 -13.29
C ASN A 66 5.45 -12.86 -12.68
N ILE A 67 6.02 -11.65 -12.58
CA ILE A 67 5.43 -10.50 -11.87
C ILE A 67 4.20 -10.01 -12.67
N ASN A 68 3.06 -10.65 -12.43
CA ASN A 68 1.77 -10.19 -12.90
C ASN A 68 1.03 -9.57 -11.72
N VAL A 69 0.81 -8.25 -11.80
CA VAL A 69 0.20 -7.45 -10.74
C VAL A 69 -1.14 -8.03 -10.27
N LYS A 70 -1.96 -8.55 -11.18
CA LYS A 70 -3.28 -9.10 -10.83
C LYS A 70 -3.16 -10.36 -9.99
N THR A 71 -2.36 -11.33 -10.44
CA THR A 71 -2.21 -12.61 -9.74
C THR A 71 -1.51 -12.43 -8.40
N THR A 72 -0.51 -11.53 -8.31
CA THR A 72 0.14 -11.19 -7.06
C THR A 72 -0.85 -10.55 -6.06
N CYS A 73 -1.73 -9.64 -6.51
CA CYS A 73 -2.75 -9.05 -5.64
C CYS A 73 -3.78 -10.07 -5.14
N GLU A 74 -4.21 -11.01 -5.98
CA GLU A 74 -5.13 -12.08 -5.60
C GLU A 74 -4.51 -13.03 -4.56
N LYS A 75 -3.26 -13.48 -4.82
CA LYS A 75 -2.51 -14.32 -3.88
C LYS A 75 -2.33 -13.60 -2.53
N LEU A 76 -1.90 -12.34 -2.54
CA LEU A 76 -1.74 -11.53 -1.32
C LEU A 76 -3.05 -11.36 -0.54
N SER A 77 -4.16 -11.12 -1.24
CA SER A 77 -5.48 -11.01 -0.60
C SER A 77 -5.88 -12.31 0.09
N GLY A 78 -5.68 -13.46 -0.56
CA GLY A 78 -5.95 -14.78 0.02
C GLY A 78 -5.08 -15.06 1.25
N THR A 79 -3.78 -14.82 1.16
CA THR A 79 -2.84 -15.09 2.26
C THR A 79 -3.03 -14.17 3.46
N LEU A 80 -3.36 -12.89 3.23
CA LEU A 80 -3.51 -11.90 4.31
C LEU A 80 -4.95 -11.81 4.84
N ALA A 81 -5.87 -12.65 4.34
CA ALA A 81 -7.29 -12.65 4.67
C ALA A 81 -7.96 -11.26 4.53
N ILE A 82 -7.48 -10.46 3.59
CA ILE A 82 -8.01 -9.13 3.29
C ILE A 82 -9.00 -9.29 2.14
N PRO A 83 -10.22 -8.75 2.22
CA PRO A 83 -11.17 -8.87 1.12
C PRO A 83 -10.56 -8.27 -0.16
N SER A 84 -10.33 -9.14 -1.15
CA SER A 84 -9.89 -8.72 -2.48
C SER A 84 -10.96 -7.79 -3.04
N TYR A 85 -10.52 -6.64 -3.53
CA TYR A 85 -11.41 -5.71 -4.23
C TYR A 85 -11.89 -6.37 -5.52
N ARG A 86 -13.01 -7.07 -5.46
CA ARG A 86 -13.89 -7.21 -6.62
C ARG A 86 -14.35 -5.79 -6.92
N ALA A 87 -13.67 -5.15 -7.87
CA ALA A 87 -14.11 -3.89 -8.42
C ALA A 87 -15.59 -4.02 -8.76
N ARG A 88 -16.44 -3.41 -7.94
CA ARG A 88 -17.85 -3.24 -8.26
C ARG A 88 -17.79 -2.32 -9.47
N ARG A 89 -17.82 -2.89 -10.67
CA ARG A 89 -18.05 -2.14 -11.90
C ARG A 89 -19.36 -1.41 -11.65
N SER A 90 -19.29 -0.14 -11.28
CA SER A 90 -20.41 0.76 -11.47
C SER A 90 -20.50 0.92 -12.99
N SER A 91 -21.30 0.05 -13.61
CA SER A 91 -21.78 0.25 -14.96
C SER A 91 -22.70 1.47 -14.95
N SER A 92 -22.11 2.66 -14.97
CA SER A 92 -22.79 3.85 -15.46
C SER A 92 -22.29 4.10 -16.87
N LEU A 93 -22.79 3.27 -17.80
CA LEU A 93 -22.84 3.60 -19.21
C LEU A 93 -23.79 4.79 -19.36
N THR A 94 -23.31 6.00 -19.14
CA THR A 94 -23.97 7.19 -19.67
C THR A 94 -23.49 7.33 -21.12
N LYS A 95 -24.27 6.69 -22.00
CA LYS A 95 -24.26 6.87 -23.43
C LYS A 95 -24.56 8.35 -23.71
N PHE A 96 -23.54 9.17 -23.97
CA PHE A 96 -23.75 10.46 -24.61
C PHE A 96 -23.99 10.21 -26.09
N ARG A 97 -25.20 10.56 -26.48
CA ARG A 97 -25.66 10.74 -27.85
C ARG A 97 -25.27 12.14 -28.31
#